data_AF-A0A558FWD6-F1
#
_entry.id   AF-A0A558FWD6-F1
#
_cell.length_a   1.000
_cell.length_b   1.000
_cell.length_c   1.000
_cell.angle_alpha   90.00
_cell.angle_beta   90.00
_cell.angle_gamma   90.00
#
_symmetry.space_group_name_H-M   'P 1'
#
loop_
_entity.id
_entity.type
_entity.pdbx_description
1 polymer ?
#
loop_
_entity_poly.entity_id
_entity_poly.type
_entity_poly.pdbx_seq_one_letter_code
_entity_poly.pdbx_strand_id
1 'polypeptide(L)'
;MTDTVGTEADAAERDAYFVGGGIASLAGAAFLLRDTEIPGENVHVLEKRQVFGGALDGRGTPEEGYVLPGGRMFNFPTYECTWNLFRSIPSLEDPDATIKGEMDEFNEKHETYAEARLVGADQEILDVSSYGFETQHRLSLLRLLLTPEERLGETRIEEWFDETFFDTTFWYLWATTFAFQPWHSAAEMRRYMQRFTREFPRLHTLSGVSRTKYNQYDSVVRPLRRWLEARGVDFLGGHTVTGLDIVPARAGKTVETIRYEDQDGSAGTIAVEPTDVVFVTNGSMTDALSLGSMTEAPDLHDSGTSFELWKALADDFPEFGRPSVFADHVPESKWESFTLTLREPDFLEHVVEVTREEPGNALVTFTESNWLLSIVTAVQPHFANQPDDVKVIWGYGLFPEERG
;
A
#
# COMPACT_ATOMS: atom_id res chain seq x y z
N MET A 1 -16.84 51.35 5.15
CA MET A 1 -17.28 51.18 3.74
C MET A 1 -16.01 51.11 2.92
N THR A 2 -15.50 49.97 2.48
CA THR A 2 -16.09 48.67 2.19
C THR A 2 -15.06 47.60 2.53
N ASP A 3 -15.41 46.68 3.43
CA ASP A 3 -14.67 45.41 3.57
C ASP A 3 -14.96 44.58 2.32
N THR A 4 -13.98 44.46 1.43
CA THR A 4 -13.95 43.42 0.42
C THR A 4 -13.69 42.09 1.13
N VAL A 5 -14.75 41.47 1.62
CA VAL A 5 -14.80 40.03 1.80
C VAL A 5 -14.61 39.47 0.39
N GLY A 6 -13.46 38.86 0.12
CA GLY A 6 -13.23 38.14 -1.12
C GLY A 6 -14.36 37.14 -1.28
N THR A 7 -15.10 37.25 -2.36
CA THR A 7 -16.04 36.22 -2.79
C THR A 7 -15.25 34.92 -2.89
N GLU A 8 -15.52 33.95 -2.02
CA GLU A 8 -15.09 32.58 -2.24
C GLU A 8 -15.55 32.21 -3.64
N ALA A 9 -14.61 31.90 -4.54
CA ALA A 9 -14.96 31.40 -5.87
C ALA A 9 -15.86 30.18 -5.72
N ASP A 10 -16.85 30.06 -6.58
CA ASP A 10 -17.75 28.92 -6.59
C ASP A 10 -16.91 27.63 -6.72
N ALA A 11 -17.29 26.56 -6.00
CA ALA A 11 -16.59 25.29 -6.14
C ALA A 11 -16.62 24.80 -7.60
N ALA A 12 -17.64 25.18 -8.37
CA ALA A 12 -17.74 24.87 -9.79
C ALA A 12 -16.68 25.54 -10.68
N GLU A 13 -16.01 26.58 -10.20
CA GLU A 13 -15.00 27.35 -10.96
C GLU A 13 -13.55 26.95 -10.62
N ARG A 14 -13.35 26.03 -9.69
CA ARG A 14 -12.01 25.66 -9.19
C ARG A 14 -11.48 24.43 -9.90
N ASP A 15 -10.19 24.42 -10.19
CA ASP A 15 -9.46 23.22 -10.59
C ASP A 15 -8.83 22.50 -9.39
N ALA A 16 -8.74 21.17 -9.50
CA ALA A 16 -8.09 20.31 -8.53
C ALA A 16 -7.03 19.43 -9.19
N TYR A 17 -5.78 19.61 -8.81
CA TYR A 17 -4.64 18.88 -9.37
C TYR A 17 -4.12 17.85 -8.37
N PHE A 18 -3.99 16.61 -8.81
CA PHE A 18 -3.41 15.52 -8.02
C PHE A 18 -2.07 15.08 -8.63
N VAL A 19 -1.01 15.16 -7.83
CA VAL A 19 0.32 14.68 -8.20
C VAL A 19 0.49 13.24 -7.73
N GLY A 20 0.59 12.33 -8.71
CA GLY A 20 0.65 10.88 -8.55
C GLY A 20 -0.71 10.23 -8.82
N GLY A 21 -0.73 9.11 -9.54
CA GLY A 21 -1.91 8.34 -9.91
C GLY A 21 -2.26 7.20 -8.95
N GLY A 22 -1.77 7.25 -7.71
CA GLY A 22 -2.02 6.23 -6.68
C GLY A 22 -3.40 6.32 -6.03
N ILE A 23 -3.69 5.36 -5.14
CA ILE A 23 -5.00 5.29 -4.46
C ILE A 23 -5.36 6.55 -3.66
N ALA A 24 -4.38 7.27 -3.12
CA ALA A 24 -4.60 8.53 -2.41
C ALA A 24 -5.26 9.58 -3.32
N SER A 25 -4.70 9.78 -4.51
CA SER A 25 -5.21 10.71 -5.51
C SER A 25 -6.55 10.27 -6.09
N LEU A 26 -6.71 8.98 -6.40
CA LEU A 26 -7.97 8.45 -6.91
C LEU A 26 -9.10 8.58 -5.88
N ALA A 27 -8.81 8.31 -4.60
CA ALA A 27 -9.77 8.50 -3.52
C ALA A 27 -10.08 9.98 -3.30
N GLY A 28 -9.06 10.86 -3.31
CA GLY A 28 -9.22 12.30 -3.20
C GLY A 28 -10.13 12.86 -4.29
N ALA A 29 -9.85 12.53 -5.55
CA ALA A 29 -10.69 12.89 -6.69
C ALA A 29 -12.14 12.41 -6.50
N ALA A 30 -12.32 11.16 -6.05
CA ALA A 30 -13.67 10.64 -5.83
C ALA A 30 -14.43 11.34 -4.70
N PHE A 31 -13.75 11.70 -3.60
CA PHE A 31 -14.35 12.50 -2.55
C PHE A 31 -14.69 13.91 -3.03
N LEU A 32 -13.85 14.56 -3.85
CA LEU A 32 -14.18 15.86 -4.43
C LEU A 32 -15.46 15.79 -5.25
N LEU A 33 -15.56 14.84 -6.19
CA LEU A 33 -16.76 14.73 -7.03
C LEU A 33 -18.03 14.36 -6.27
N ARG A 34 -17.89 13.59 -5.19
CA ARG A 34 -19.03 13.06 -4.45
C ARG A 34 -19.52 14.04 -3.38
N ASP A 35 -18.59 14.73 -2.72
CA ASP A 35 -18.85 15.49 -1.50
C ASP A 35 -18.69 17.01 -1.70
N THR A 36 -18.33 17.46 -2.90
CA THR A 36 -18.25 18.88 -3.29
C THR A 36 -18.97 19.14 -4.62
N GLU A 37 -19.03 20.40 -5.04
CA GLU A 37 -19.62 20.82 -6.32
C GLU A 37 -18.57 21.03 -7.44
N ILE A 38 -17.32 20.57 -7.24
CA ILE A 38 -16.28 20.62 -8.29
C ILE A 38 -16.66 19.62 -9.41
N PRO A 39 -16.82 20.08 -10.67
CA PRO A 39 -17.12 19.21 -11.79
C PRO A 39 -15.92 18.34 -12.16
N GLY A 40 -16.16 17.16 -12.74
CA GLY A 40 -15.08 16.24 -13.07
C GLY A 40 -14.09 16.78 -14.10
N GLU A 41 -14.55 17.58 -15.06
CA GLU A 41 -13.66 18.25 -16.03
C GLU A 41 -12.61 19.18 -15.39
N ASN A 42 -12.80 19.58 -14.13
CA ASN A 42 -11.86 20.41 -13.38
C ASN A 42 -10.95 19.59 -12.46
N VAL A 43 -10.99 18.26 -12.52
CA VAL A 43 -10.15 17.38 -11.70
C VAL A 43 -9.11 16.70 -12.58
N HIS A 44 -7.84 16.92 -12.27
CA HIS A 44 -6.71 16.50 -13.09
C HIS A 44 -5.77 15.60 -12.28
N VAL A 45 -5.48 14.40 -12.76
CA VAL A 45 -4.56 13.45 -12.11
C VAL A 45 -3.32 13.26 -12.97
N LEU A 46 -2.18 13.74 -12.49
CA LEU A 46 -0.88 13.63 -13.15
C LEU A 46 -0.13 12.40 -12.65
N GLU A 47 0.27 11.51 -13.57
CA GLU A 47 1.00 10.28 -13.26
C GLU A 47 2.19 10.10 -14.19
N LYS A 48 3.35 9.79 -13.60
CA LYS A 48 4.60 9.52 -14.34
C LYS A 48 4.45 8.34 -15.30
N ARG A 49 3.74 7.28 -14.88
CA ARG A 49 3.51 6.08 -15.70
C ARG A 49 2.30 6.26 -16.61
N GLN A 50 2.14 5.34 -17.55
CA GLN A 50 0.90 5.23 -18.33
C GLN A 50 -0.23 4.56 -17.54
N VAL A 51 0.12 3.84 -16.46
CA VAL A 51 -0.81 3.07 -15.66
C VAL A 51 -1.00 3.73 -14.29
N PHE A 52 -2.25 4.03 -13.97
CA PHE A 52 -2.71 4.57 -12.69
C PHE A 52 -2.95 3.45 -11.68
N GLY A 53 -2.77 3.71 -10.40
CA GLY A 53 -2.96 2.74 -9.30
C GLY A 53 -1.82 2.75 -8.28
N GLY A 54 -0.66 3.31 -8.64
CA GLY A 54 0.50 3.41 -7.75
C GLY A 54 0.94 2.04 -7.23
N ALA A 55 0.98 1.89 -5.91
CA ALA A 55 1.37 0.66 -5.21
C ALA A 55 0.27 -0.41 -5.12
N LEU A 56 -0.90 -0.18 -5.72
CA LEU A 56 -1.99 -1.15 -5.90
C LEU A 56 -2.01 -1.74 -7.31
N ASP A 57 -0.87 -1.73 -7.99
CA ASP A 57 -0.71 -2.25 -9.33
C ASP A 57 -0.78 -3.78 -9.37
N GLY A 58 -1.17 -4.30 -10.53
CA GLY A 58 -1.40 -5.72 -10.78
C GLY A 58 -1.58 -5.90 -12.28
N ARG A 59 -0.61 -6.57 -12.92
CA ARG A 59 -0.56 -6.66 -14.38
C ARG A 59 0.02 -7.99 -14.84
N GLY A 60 -0.02 -8.19 -16.16
CA GLY A 60 0.60 -9.33 -16.83
C GLY A 60 -0.43 -10.23 -17.50
N THR A 61 0.10 -11.30 -18.08
CA THR A 61 -0.62 -12.30 -18.85
C THR A 61 -0.13 -13.68 -18.45
N PRO A 62 -0.88 -14.76 -18.74
CA PRO A 62 -0.40 -16.11 -18.45
C PRO A 62 0.86 -16.46 -19.27
N GLU A 63 1.11 -15.81 -20.41
CA GLU A 63 2.29 -15.99 -21.26
C GLU A 63 3.53 -15.28 -20.73
N GLU A 64 3.40 -14.01 -20.35
CA GLU A 64 4.53 -13.18 -19.89
C GLU A 64 4.81 -13.35 -18.39
N GLY A 65 3.83 -13.86 -17.64
CA GLY A 65 3.83 -13.90 -16.19
C GLY A 65 3.07 -12.72 -15.59
N TYR A 66 2.45 -12.97 -14.45
CA TYR A 66 1.81 -11.95 -13.64
C TYR A 66 2.81 -11.25 -12.73
N VAL A 67 2.54 -9.97 -12.46
CA VAL A 67 3.31 -9.16 -11.52
C VAL A 67 2.36 -8.53 -10.51
N LEU A 68 2.66 -8.77 -9.24
CA LEU A 68 2.02 -8.12 -8.10
C LEU A 68 3.12 -7.51 -7.20
N PRO A 69 3.28 -6.17 -7.17
CA PRO A 69 4.26 -5.51 -6.32
C PRO A 69 4.05 -5.73 -4.81
N GLY A 70 2.84 -6.11 -4.41
CA GLY A 70 2.55 -6.47 -3.04
C GLY A 70 1.12 -6.89 -2.81
N GLY A 71 0.91 -7.86 -1.93
CA GLY A 71 -0.41 -8.16 -1.38
C GLY A 71 -0.88 -7.06 -0.44
N ARG A 72 -2.17 -6.73 -0.47
CA ARG A 72 -2.80 -5.85 0.53
C ARG A 72 -3.87 -6.59 1.31
N MET A 73 -3.92 -6.27 2.59
CA MET A 73 -4.95 -6.73 3.51
C MET A 73 -5.88 -5.58 3.84
N PHE A 74 -7.16 -5.89 3.98
CA PHE A 74 -8.14 -4.97 4.54
C PHE A 74 -8.63 -5.51 5.88
N ASN A 75 -9.29 -4.66 6.67
CA ASN A 75 -9.94 -5.05 7.91
C ASN A 75 -11.26 -4.28 8.04
N PHE A 76 -12.39 -4.98 7.99
CA PHE A 76 -13.70 -4.33 8.03
C PHE A 76 -13.89 -3.40 9.24
N PRO A 77 -13.50 -3.76 10.47
CA PRO A 77 -13.62 -2.87 11.63
C PRO A 77 -12.73 -1.61 11.62
N THR A 78 -11.76 -1.50 10.70
CA THR A 78 -10.66 -0.52 10.78
C THR A 78 -10.53 0.41 9.56
N TYR A 79 -11.10 0.05 8.42
CA TYR A 79 -10.90 0.79 7.19
C TYR A 79 -12.10 1.72 6.91
N GLU A 80 -12.56 2.48 7.91
CA GLU A 80 -13.85 3.20 7.86
C GLU A 80 -13.95 4.19 6.70
N CYS A 81 -12.89 4.95 6.42
CA CYS A 81 -12.83 5.88 5.28
C CYS A 81 -12.86 5.15 3.94
N THR A 82 -12.16 4.01 3.86
CA THR A 82 -12.14 3.15 2.67
C THR A 82 -13.54 2.61 2.37
N TRP A 83 -14.26 2.14 3.39
CA TRP A 83 -15.63 1.63 3.24
C TRP A 83 -16.63 2.74 2.98
N ASN A 84 -16.40 3.93 3.53
CA ASN A 84 -17.19 5.10 3.19
C ASN A 84 -17.10 5.43 1.69
N LEU A 85 -15.92 5.30 1.09
CA LEU A 85 -15.73 5.48 -0.35
C LEU A 85 -16.35 4.31 -1.15
N PHE A 86 -15.92 3.09 -0.90
CA PHE A 86 -16.24 1.93 -1.76
C PHE A 86 -17.67 1.42 -1.66
N ARG A 87 -18.47 1.89 -0.70
CA ARG A 87 -19.94 1.70 -0.71
C ARG A 87 -20.67 2.58 -1.73
N SER A 88 -19.98 3.53 -2.37
CA SER A 88 -20.55 4.44 -3.38
C SER A 88 -20.00 4.22 -4.79
N ILE A 89 -18.99 3.37 -4.93
CA ILE A 89 -18.34 3.08 -6.21
C ILE A 89 -18.86 1.73 -6.72
N PRO A 90 -19.46 1.66 -7.92
CA PRO A 90 -19.90 0.41 -8.53
C PRO A 90 -18.74 -0.56 -8.73
N SER A 91 -19.03 -1.86 -8.65
CA SER A 91 -18.07 -2.89 -9.03
C SER A 91 -17.84 -2.88 -10.55
N LEU A 92 -16.79 -3.55 -11.02
CA LEU A 92 -16.48 -3.57 -12.45
C LEU A 92 -17.35 -4.56 -13.23
N GLU A 93 -17.66 -5.71 -12.62
CA GLU A 93 -18.39 -6.83 -13.25
C GLU A 93 -19.90 -6.69 -13.10
N ASP A 94 -20.37 -6.17 -11.96
CA ASP A 94 -21.78 -5.94 -11.67
C ASP A 94 -22.02 -4.46 -11.32
N PRO A 95 -22.56 -3.65 -12.25
CA PRO A 95 -22.89 -2.25 -11.99
C PRO A 95 -23.97 -2.01 -10.92
N ASP A 96 -24.79 -3.03 -10.60
CA ASP A 96 -25.80 -2.94 -9.55
C ASP A 96 -25.20 -3.22 -8.15
N ALA A 97 -24.00 -3.81 -8.10
CA ALA A 97 -23.20 -3.98 -6.90
C ALA A 97 -22.15 -2.86 -6.74
N THR A 98 -21.69 -2.66 -5.50
CA THR A 98 -20.58 -1.75 -5.20
C THR A 98 -19.31 -2.54 -4.92
N ILE A 99 -18.13 -1.91 -4.99
CA ILE A 99 -16.87 -2.54 -4.58
C ILE A 99 -16.99 -3.11 -3.17
N LYS A 100 -17.59 -2.36 -2.23
CA LYS A 100 -17.80 -2.85 -0.86
C LYS A 100 -18.77 -4.04 -0.80
N GLY A 101 -19.84 -4.03 -1.59
CA GLY A 101 -20.80 -5.13 -1.66
C GLY A 101 -20.18 -6.42 -2.21
N GLU A 102 -19.39 -6.32 -3.27
CA GLU A 102 -18.64 -7.46 -3.83
C GLU A 102 -17.65 -8.01 -2.79
N MET A 103 -16.95 -7.13 -2.07
CA MET A 103 -16.06 -7.56 -0.98
C MET A 103 -16.82 -8.27 0.14
N ASP A 104 -17.99 -7.78 0.54
CA ASP A 104 -18.81 -8.43 1.58
C ASP A 104 -19.20 -9.85 1.16
N GLU A 105 -19.80 -10.00 -0.03
CA GLU A 105 -20.19 -11.30 -0.56
C GLU A 105 -19.00 -12.25 -0.71
N PHE A 106 -17.85 -11.74 -1.16
CA PHE A 106 -16.65 -12.54 -1.33
C PHE A 106 -16.13 -13.08 0.01
N ASN A 107 -16.07 -12.24 1.05
CA ASN A 107 -15.56 -12.65 2.36
C ASN A 107 -16.57 -13.49 3.16
N GLU A 108 -17.87 -13.37 2.89
CA GLU A 108 -18.88 -14.31 3.43
C GLU A 108 -18.70 -15.73 2.87
N LYS A 109 -18.21 -15.86 1.62
CA LYS A 109 -17.96 -17.16 0.98
C LYS A 109 -16.56 -17.72 1.26
N HIS A 110 -15.58 -16.84 1.50
CA HIS A 110 -14.18 -17.20 1.70
C HIS A 110 -13.68 -16.65 3.04
N GLU A 111 -14.18 -17.24 4.13
CA GLU A 111 -13.69 -16.90 5.47
C GLU A 111 -12.20 -17.26 5.60
N THR A 112 -11.39 -16.29 6.02
CA THR A 112 -9.95 -16.53 6.22
C THR A 112 -9.71 -17.25 7.55
N TYR A 113 -8.99 -18.36 7.52
CA TYR A 113 -8.49 -19.00 8.73
C TYR A 113 -7.17 -19.70 8.41
N ALA A 114 -6.07 -19.16 8.90
CA ALA A 114 -4.74 -19.71 8.65
C ALA A 114 -4.40 -20.83 9.65
N GLU A 115 -4.23 -22.05 9.14
CA GLU A 115 -3.70 -23.19 9.89
C GLU A 115 -2.17 -23.19 9.93
N ALA A 116 -1.49 -22.93 8.81
CA ALA A 116 -0.04 -23.00 8.68
C ALA A 116 0.61 -21.61 8.65
N ARG A 117 0.42 -20.80 9.71
CA ARG A 117 1.05 -19.46 9.74
C ARG A 117 2.56 -19.49 9.75
N LEU A 118 3.16 -20.38 10.56
CA LEU A 118 4.61 -20.54 10.67
C LEU A 118 4.97 -22.01 10.40
N VAL A 119 5.94 -22.22 9.52
CA VAL A 119 6.49 -23.53 9.16
C VAL A 119 7.97 -23.55 9.51
N GLY A 120 8.37 -24.51 10.31
CA GLY A 120 9.75 -24.73 10.75
C GLY A 120 10.53 -25.65 9.81
N ALA A 121 11.60 -26.25 10.36
CA ALA A 121 12.38 -27.28 9.66
C ALA A 121 11.51 -28.49 9.28
N ASP A 122 11.91 -29.21 8.22
CA ASP A 122 11.28 -30.45 7.78
C ASP A 122 9.75 -30.34 7.52
N GLN A 123 9.28 -29.14 7.13
CA GLN A 123 7.87 -28.85 6.83
C GLN A 123 6.93 -28.98 8.06
N GLU A 124 7.45 -28.82 9.28
CA GLU A 124 6.64 -28.84 10.49
C GLU A 124 5.81 -27.55 10.62
N ILE A 125 4.48 -27.69 10.70
CA ILE A 125 3.58 -26.59 11.09
C ILE A 125 3.76 -26.33 12.59
N LEU A 126 4.22 -25.13 12.94
CA LEU A 126 4.48 -24.76 14.33
C LEU A 126 3.17 -24.39 15.06
N ASP A 127 3.08 -24.73 16.35
CA ASP A 127 1.96 -24.29 17.19
C ASP A 127 2.09 -22.80 17.51
N VAL A 128 1.21 -22.00 16.91
CA VAL A 128 1.15 -20.54 17.07
C VAL A 128 0.02 -20.06 18.00
N SER A 129 -0.63 -20.97 18.72
CA SER A 129 -1.73 -20.63 19.66
C SER A 129 -1.27 -19.76 20.83
N SER A 130 0.03 -19.73 21.13
CA SER A 130 0.66 -18.87 22.13
C SER A 130 1.70 -17.97 21.49
N TYR A 131 1.77 -16.74 21.97
CA TYR A 131 2.71 -15.73 21.47
C TYR A 131 4.14 -15.86 21.98
N GLY A 132 4.41 -16.79 22.90
CA GLY A 132 5.77 -17.03 23.40
C GLY A 132 6.32 -15.93 24.31
N PHE A 133 5.48 -15.01 24.80
CA PHE A 133 5.97 -13.90 25.63
C PHE A 133 6.38 -14.31 27.04
N GLU A 134 7.54 -13.84 27.45
CA GLU A 134 7.98 -13.76 28.83
C GLU A 134 7.38 -12.54 29.56
N THR A 135 7.56 -12.50 30.88
CA THR A 135 7.08 -11.37 31.72
C THR A 135 7.71 -10.05 31.28
N GLN A 136 8.99 -10.04 30.91
CA GLN A 136 9.68 -8.82 30.49
C GLN A 136 9.11 -8.26 29.18
N HIS A 137 8.82 -9.12 28.20
CA HIS A 137 8.20 -8.72 26.93
C HIS A 137 6.84 -8.05 27.16
N ARG A 138 6.01 -8.65 28.03
CA ARG A 138 4.69 -8.10 28.39
C ARG A 138 4.81 -6.73 29.05
N LEU A 139 5.79 -6.55 29.92
CA LEU A 139 6.05 -5.25 30.55
C LEU A 139 6.52 -4.21 29.53
N SER A 140 7.39 -4.58 28.59
CA SER A 140 7.84 -3.68 27.52
C SER A 140 6.71 -3.30 26.56
N LEU A 141 5.81 -4.23 26.21
CA LEU A 141 4.60 -3.97 25.42
C LEU A 141 3.66 -3.01 26.15
N LEU A 142 3.39 -3.24 27.44
CA LEU A 142 2.56 -2.35 28.25
C LEU A 142 3.17 -0.95 28.36
N ARG A 143 4.48 -0.86 28.57
CA ARG A 143 5.19 0.43 28.57
C ARG A 143 5.05 1.13 27.23
N LEU A 144 5.17 0.42 26.11
CA LEU A 144 5.03 1.00 24.78
C LEU A 144 3.64 1.62 24.60
N LEU A 145 2.59 0.86 24.92
CA LEU A 145 1.20 1.30 24.78
C LEU A 145 0.84 2.50 25.66
N LEU A 146 1.41 2.56 26.87
CA LEU A 146 1.19 3.65 27.83
C LEU A 146 2.06 4.87 27.59
N THR A 147 3.12 4.75 26.78
CA THR A 147 4.01 5.87 26.48
C THR A 147 3.33 6.82 25.48
N PRO A 148 3.27 8.13 25.76
CA PRO A 148 2.82 9.12 24.78
C PRO A 148 3.70 9.09 23.53
N GLU A 149 3.10 9.17 22.35
CA GLU A 149 3.81 9.04 21.07
C GLU A 149 4.94 10.07 20.92
N GLU A 150 4.73 11.30 21.37
CA GLU A 150 5.71 12.39 21.40
C GLU A 150 7.03 12.02 22.12
N ARG A 151 6.99 11.02 23.01
CA ARG A 151 8.18 10.54 23.73
C ARG A 151 8.90 9.39 23.05
N LEU A 152 8.34 8.82 21.98
CA LEU A 152 8.95 7.71 21.24
C LEU A 152 9.97 8.22 20.21
N GLY A 153 9.83 9.47 19.73
CA GLY A 153 10.81 10.11 18.86
C GLY A 153 11.27 9.21 17.71
N GLU A 154 12.58 9.05 17.57
CA GLU A 154 13.25 8.23 16.54
C GLU A 154 13.56 6.79 17.02
N THR A 155 12.98 6.35 18.15
CA THR A 155 13.27 5.04 18.75
C THR A 155 12.90 3.87 17.84
N ARG A 156 13.87 2.96 17.65
CA ARG A 156 13.72 1.70 16.91
C ARG A 156 13.09 0.63 17.80
N ILE A 157 12.46 -0.37 17.19
CA ILE A 157 11.86 -1.50 17.93
C ILE A 157 12.93 -2.26 18.72
N GLU A 158 14.10 -2.50 18.13
CA GLU A 158 15.28 -3.15 18.76
C GLU A 158 15.88 -2.36 19.92
N GLU A 159 15.66 -1.05 20.00
CA GLU A 159 16.08 -0.24 21.14
C GLU A 159 15.08 -0.33 22.31
N TRP A 160 13.84 -0.77 22.05
CA TRP A 160 12.77 -0.85 23.03
C TRP A 160 12.62 -2.24 23.66
N PHE A 161 12.80 -3.29 22.86
CA PHE A 161 12.66 -4.68 23.28
C PHE A 161 14.03 -5.35 23.42
N ASP A 162 14.13 -6.29 24.36
CA ASP A 162 15.35 -7.10 24.49
C ASP A 162 15.44 -8.16 23.38
N GLU A 163 16.64 -8.69 23.13
CA GLU A 163 16.94 -9.60 22.02
C GLU A 163 15.99 -10.80 21.96
N THR A 164 15.61 -11.38 23.11
CA THR A 164 14.73 -12.57 23.15
C THR A 164 13.30 -12.30 22.69
N PHE A 165 12.90 -11.04 22.58
CA PHE A 165 11.61 -10.66 22.00
C PHE A 165 11.51 -11.06 20.52
N PHE A 166 12.63 -10.96 19.80
CA PHE A 166 12.70 -11.23 18.37
C PHE A 166 12.65 -12.73 18.05
N ASP A 167 12.82 -13.59 19.05
CA ASP A 167 12.65 -15.05 18.94
C ASP A 167 11.21 -15.50 19.26
N THR A 168 10.32 -14.58 19.64
CA THR A 168 8.95 -14.94 20.02
C THR A 168 8.09 -15.27 18.80
N THR A 169 7.18 -16.22 18.94
CA THR A 169 6.13 -16.50 17.96
C THR A 169 5.38 -15.22 17.55
N PHE A 170 5.13 -14.32 18.50
CA PHE A 170 4.54 -13.02 18.19
C PHE A 170 5.36 -12.21 17.20
N TRP A 171 6.67 -12.07 17.40
CA TRP A 171 7.50 -11.27 16.51
C TRP A 171 7.48 -11.85 15.08
N TYR A 172 7.64 -13.16 14.93
CA TYR A 172 7.52 -13.80 13.62
C TYR A 172 6.18 -13.53 12.93
N LEU A 173 5.07 -13.66 13.66
CA LEU A 173 3.73 -13.35 13.12
C LEU A 173 3.59 -11.86 12.79
N TRP A 174 4.08 -10.97 13.65
CA TRP A 174 3.94 -9.53 13.52
C TRP A 174 4.79 -8.96 12.38
N ALA A 175 6.09 -9.28 12.39
CA ALA A 175 7.06 -8.86 11.40
C ALA A 175 6.63 -9.29 10.00
N THR A 176 6.16 -10.52 9.83
CA THR A 176 5.75 -11.02 8.51
C THR A 176 4.39 -10.47 8.09
N THR A 177 3.40 -10.39 8.97
CA THR A 177 2.09 -9.82 8.60
C THR A 177 2.20 -8.38 8.09
N PHE A 178 3.10 -7.58 8.68
CA PHE A 178 3.15 -6.13 8.43
C PHE A 178 4.48 -5.66 7.80
N ALA A 179 5.38 -6.58 7.46
CA ALA A 179 6.73 -6.30 6.98
C ALA A 179 7.57 -5.40 7.91
N PHE A 180 7.40 -5.55 9.22
CA PHE A 180 8.25 -4.84 10.20
C PHE A 180 9.64 -5.48 10.29
N GLN A 181 10.66 -4.65 10.37
CA GLN A 181 12.03 -5.03 10.69
C GLN A 181 12.44 -4.45 12.07
N PRO A 182 13.43 -5.03 12.78
CA PRO A 182 13.79 -4.59 14.13
C PRO A 182 14.21 -3.11 14.23
N TRP A 183 14.80 -2.56 13.17
CA TRP A 183 15.22 -1.16 13.10
C TRP A 183 14.09 -0.18 12.75
N HIS A 184 12.87 -0.66 12.48
CA HIS A 184 11.73 0.22 12.20
C HIS A 184 11.21 0.95 13.44
N SER A 185 10.35 1.93 13.21
CA SER A 185 9.83 2.82 14.24
C SER A 185 8.98 2.11 15.30
N ALA A 186 9.36 2.25 16.57
CA ALA A 186 8.55 1.82 17.70
C ALA A 186 7.23 2.61 17.81
N ALA A 187 7.20 3.86 17.35
CA ALA A 187 5.98 4.66 17.29
C ALA A 187 4.95 4.05 16.34
N GLU A 188 5.39 3.56 15.18
CA GLU A 188 4.49 2.90 14.23
C GLU A 188 4.03 1.54 14.76
N MET A 189 4.91 0.74 15.37
CA MET A 189 4.51 -0.50 16.05
C MET A 189 3.43 -0.25 17.12
N ARG A 190 3.58 0.81 17.94
CA ARG A 190 2.58 1.23 18.92
C ARG A 190 1.24 1.57 18.26
N ARG A 191 1.25 2.34 17.17
CA ARG A 191 0.03 2.69 16.41
C ARG A 191 -0.68 1.45 15.90
N TYR A 192 0.05 0.48 15.34
CA TYR A 192 -0.53 -0.79 14.91
C TYR A 192 -1.17 -1.56 16.06
N MET A 193 -0.51 -1.67 17.20
CA MET A 193 -1.08 -2.36 18.37
C MET A 193 -2.35 -1.69 18.88
N GLN A 194 -2.42 -0.36 18.89
CA GLN A 194 -3.62 0.40 19.26
C GLN A 194 -4.72 0.28 18.20
N ARG A 195 -4.35 0.41 16.91
CA ARG A 195 -5.30 0.43 15.79
C ARG A 195 -5.95 -0.94 15.59
N PHE A 196 -5.20 -2.00 15.77
CA PHE A 196 -5.60 -3.39 15.54
C PHE A 196 -5.69 -4.21 16.83
N THR A 197 -5.95 -3.58 17.98
CA THR A 197 -6.07 -4.29 19.28
C THR A 197 -7.08 -5.44 19.21
N ARG A 198 -8.15 -5.29 18.43
CA ARG A 198 -9.17 -6.35 18.23
C ARG A 198 -8.66 -7.56 17.44
N GLU A 199 -7.60 -7.38 16.66
CA GLU A 199 -6.96 -8.45 15.91
C GLU A 199 -5.89 -9.17 16.70
N PHE A 200 -5.44 -8.61 17.83
CA PHE A 200 -4.43 -9.23 18.66
C PHE A 200 -4.79 -10.66 19.11
N PRO A 201 -6.04 -11.02 19.46
CA PRO A 201 -6.38 -12.43 19.75
C PRO A 201 -6.41 -13.35 18.52
N ARG A 202 -6.44 -12.79 17.30
CA ARG A 202 -6.65 -13.49 16.02
C ARG A 202 -5.45 -13.42 15.08
N LEU A 203 -4.34 -12.78 15.47
CA LEU A 203 -3.16 -12.60 14.62
C LEU A 203 -2.59 -13.93 14.13
N HIS A 204 -2.64 -14.96 14.97
CA HIS A 204 -2.18 -16.32 14.65
C HIS A 204 -3.08 -17.09 13.67
N THR A 205 -4.27 -16.58 13.32
CA THR A 205 -5.13 -17.16 12.27
C THR A 205 -5.43 -16.18 11.14
N LEU A 206 -5.17 -14.88 11.36
CA LEU A 206 -5.54 -13.78 10.47
C LEU A 206 -7.03 -13.77 10.07
N SER A 207 -7.90 -14.35 10.90
CA SER A 207 -9.35 -14.39 10.67
C SER A 207 -10.06 -13.04 10.71
N GLY A 208 -9.35 -11.96 11.04
CA GLY A 208 -9.84 -10.59 10.89
C GLY A 208 -9.50 -9.93 9.55
N VAL A 209 -8.71 -10.58 8.70
CA VAL A 209 -8.34 -10.04 7.38
C VAL A 209 -9.54 -10.17 6.44
N SER A 210 -9.77 -9.10 5.69
CA SER A 210 -10.74 -9.04 4.60
C SER A 210 -10.01 -8.85 3.28
N ARG A 211 -10.52 -9.47 2.22
CA ARG A 211 -9.90 -9.52 0.89
C ARG A 211 -10.81 -8.99 -0.20
N THR A 212 -10.21 -8.64 -1.32
CA THR A 212 -10.92 -8.39 -2.58
C THR A 212 -11.02 -9.67 -3.39
N LYS A 213 -11.97 -9.73 -4.33
CA LYS A 213 -12.18 -10.90 -5.21
C LYS A 213 -10.93 -11.24 -6.02
N TYR A 214 -10.34 -10.23 -6.65
CA TYR A 214 -9.06 -10.31 -7.35
C TYR A 214 -8.00 -9.51 -6.59
N ASN A 215 -6.84 -9.29 -7.19
CA ASN A 215 -5.88 -8.29 -6.78
C ASN A 215 -6.53 -6.89 -6.67
N GLN A 216 -5.85 -5.98 -5.97
CA GLN A 216 -6.38 -4.64 -5.69
C GLN A 216 -6.45 -3.76 -6.94
N TYR A 217 -5.64 -4.02 -7.96
CA TYR A 217 -5.74 -3.29 -9.22
C TYR A 217 -7.10 -3.56 -9.88
N ASP A 218 -7.43 -4.84 -10.06
CA ASP A 218 -8.66 -5.26 -10.71
C ASP A 218 -9.92 -4.94 -9.88
N SER A 219 -9.85 -5.16 -8.56
CA SER A 219 -11.04 -5.04 -7.70
C SER A 219 -11.28 -3.62 -7.17
N VAL A 220 -10.26 -2.75 -7.17
CA VAL A 220 -10.35 -1.42 -6.57
C VAL A 220 -9.97 -0.32 -7.55
N VAL A 221 -8.76 -0.38 -8.11
CA VAL A 221 -8.23 0.72 -8.95
C VAL A 221 -9.03 0.87 -10.23
N ARG A 222 -9.24 -0.22 -10.97
CA ARG A 222 -9.98 -0.21 -12.24
C ARG A 222 -11.43 0.28 -12.10
N PRO A 223 -12.27 -0.23 -11.18
CA PRO A 223 -13.64 0.28 -11.01
C PRO A 223 -13.66 1.74 -10.55
N LEU A 224 -12.79 2.15 -9.63
CA LEU A 224 -12.68 3.54 -9.19
C LEU A 224 -12.29 4.47 -10.34
N ARG A 225 -11.27 4.11 -11.12
CA ARG A 225 -10.83 4.87 -12.29
C ARG A 225 -11.95 4.99 -13.31
N ARG A 226 -12.62 3.90 -13.66
CA ARG A 226 -13.77 3.91 -14.58
C ARG A 226 -14.88 4.85 -14.10
N TRP A 227 -15.14 4.87 -12.80
CA TRP A 227 -16.16 5.76 -12.21
C TRP A 227 -15.77 7.24 -12.29
N LEU A 228 -14.48 7.56 -12.14
CA LEU A 228 -13.92 8.91 -12.29
C LEU A 228 -13.92 9.37 -13.75
N GLU A 229 -13.43 8.54 -14.67
CA GLU A 229 -13.42 8.83 -16.12
C GLU A 229 -14.83 9.10 -16.65
N ALA A 230 -15.81 8.30 -16.22
CA ALA A 230 -17.22 8.48 -16.59
C ALA A 230 -17.82 9.81 -16.10
N ARG A 231 -17.13 10.52 -15.20
CA ARG A 231 -17.52 11.83 -14.65
C ARG A 231 -16.68 12.98 -15.19
N GLY A 232 -15.77 12.72 -16.12
CA GLY A 232 -14.99 13.77 -16.80
C GLY A 232 -13.64 14.08 -16.18
N VAL A 233 -13.17 13.32 -15.17
CA VAL A 233 -11.83 13.48 -14.60
C VAL A 233 -10.77 13.29 -15.68
N ASP A 234 -9.82 14.22 -15.75
CA ASP A 234 -8.69 14.16 -16.67
C ASP A 234 -7.54 13.35 -16.07
N PHE A 235 -7.00 12.43 -16.86
CA PHE A 235 -5.95 11.49 -16.46
C PHE A 235 -4.73 11.69 -17.36
N LEU A 236 -3.75 12.44 -16.85
CA LEU A 236 -2.52 12.81 -17.54
C LEU A 236 -1.42 11.80 -17.21
N GLY A 237 -1.41 10.68 -17.94
CA GLY A 237 -0.37 9.65 -17.85
C GLY A 237 0.90 10.04 -18.60
N GLY A 238 2.06 9.53 -18.18
CA GLY A 238 3.34 9.91 -18.77
C GLY A 238 3.82 11.33 -18.40
N HIS A 239 3.29 11.92 -17.32
CA HIS A 239 3.63 13.27 -16.88
C HIS A 239 4.33 13.20 -15.51
N THR A 240 5.63 13.44 -15.49
CA THR A 240 6.43 13.47 -14.26
C THR A 240 6.44 14.89 -13.70
N VAL A 241 5.79 15.13 -12.57
CA VAL A 241 5.89 16.41 -11.88
C VAL A 241 7.29 16.56 -11.26
N THR A 242 7.99 17.62 -11.64
CA THR A 242 9.40 17.89 -11.26
C THR A 242 9.54 19.02 -10.25
N GLY A 243 8.47 19.78 -10.00
CA GLY A 243 8.49 20.82 -8.97
C GLY A 243 7.17 21.60 -8.88
N LEU A 244 7.04 22.35 -7.78
CA LEU A 244 5.94 23.29 -7.57
C LEU A 244 6.55 24.65 -7.25
N ASP A 245 6.07 25.69 -7.93
CA ASP A 245 6.48 27.06 -7.64
C ASP A 245 5.50 27.62 -6.60
N ILE A 246 6.01 27.81 -5.38
CA ILE A 246 5.21 28.16 -4.20
C ILE A 246 5.61 29.54 -3.72
N VAL A 247 4.64 30.46 -3.65
CA VAL A 247 4.86 31.80 -3.12
C VAL A 247 4.31 31.93 -1.70
N PRO A 248 5.07 32.54 -0.77
CA PRO A 248 4.54 32.92 0.52
C PRO A 248 3.47 34.00 0.38
N ALA A 249 2.29 33.78 0.95
CA ALA A 249 1.20 34.73 1.01
C ALA A 249 0.92 35.15 2.46
N ARG A 250 0.18 36.25 2.66
CA ARG A 250 -0.19 36.73 4.01
C ARG A 250 -0.94 35.69 4.85
N ALA A 251 -1.68 34.79 4.20
CA ALA A 251 -2.48 33.76 4.83
C ALA A 251 -1.82 32.36 4.81
N GLY A 252 -0.60 32.23 4.28
CA GLY A 252 0.06 30.92 4.16
C GLY A 252 0.96 30.83 2.95
N LYS A 253 0.77 29.78 2.14
CA LYS A 253 1.52 29.51 0.91
C LYS A 253 0.53 29.18 -0.20
N THR A 254 0.86 29.59 -1.41
CA THR A 254 0.04 29.34 -2.60
C THR A 254 0.94 28.76 -3.69
N VAL A 255 0.48 27.68 -4.33
CA VAL A 255 1.12 27.14 -5.53
C VAL A 255 0.67 28.00 -6.71
N GLU A 256 1.60 28.54 -7.50
CA GLU A 256 1.27 29.31 -8.71
C GLU A 256 1.54 28.51 -9.99
N THR A 257 2.42 27.50 -9.93
CA THR A 257 2.78 26.70 -11.10
C THR A 257 3.17 25.27 -10.71
N ILE A 258 2.67 24.30 -11.47
CA ILE A 258 3.14 22.90 -11.46
C ILE A 258 4.09 22.73 -12.65
N ARG A 259 5.33 22.31 -12.38
CA ARG A 259 6.33 21.99 -13.41
C ARG A 259 6.33 20.49 -13.65
N TYR A 260 6.30 20.07 -14.91
CA TYR A 260 6.32 18.66 -15.29
C TYR A 260 7.23 18.40 -16.50
N GLU A 261 7.60 17.14 -16.67
CA GLU A 261 8.22 16.60 -17.88
C GLU A 261 7.28 15.55 -18.47
N ASP A 262 6.97 15.65 -19.76
CA ASP A 262 6.14 14.67 -20.46
C ASP A 262 6.91 13.40 -20.85
N GLN A 263 6.21 12.44 -21.43
CA GLN A 263 6.76 11.15 -21.85
C GLN A 263 7.84 11.25 -22.94
N ASP A 264 7.91 12.38 -23.66
CA ASP A 264 8.90 12.65 -24.69
C ASP A 264 10.12 13.41 -24.12
N GLY A 265 10.13 13.69 -22.81
CA GLY A 265 11.18 14.44 -22.12
C GLY A 265 11.05 15.96 -22.28
N SER A 266 9.90 16.46 -22.74
CA SER A 266 9.66 17.89 -22.91
C SER A 266 9.17 18.51 -21.60
N ALA A 267 9.82 19.58 -21.17
CA ALA A 267 9.39 20.34 -20.01
C ALA A 267 8.11 21.14 -20.31
N GLY A 268 7.16 21.10 -19.38
CA GLY A 268 5.90 21.83 -19.43
C GLY A 268 5.55 22.46 -18.09
N THR A 269 4.57 23.37 -18.11
CA THR A 269 4.04 24.03 -16.91
C THR A 269 2.53 24.10 -16.94
N ILE A 270 1.91 24.03 -15.77
CA ILE A 270 0.48 24.28 -15.54
C ILE A 270 0.38 25.46 -14.59
N ALA A 271 -0.29 26.53 -15.02
CA ALA A 271 -0.60 27.65 -14.13
C ALA A 271 -1.71 27.25 -13.16
N VAL A 272 -1.56 27.61 -11.89
CA VAL A 272 -2.52 27.28 -10.83
C VAL A 272 -3.13 28.59 -10.34
N GLU A 273 -4.45 28.72 -10.43
CA GLU A 273 -5.14 29.91 -9.95
C GLU A 273 -5.18 29.91 -8.41
N PRO A 274 -5.26 31.07 -7.74
CA PRO A 274 -5.25 31.16 -6.28
C PRO A 274 -6.40 30.40 -5.57
N THR A 275 -7.45 30.04 -6.31
CA THR A 275 -8.63 29.32 -5.83
C THR A 275 -8.56 27.82 -6.05
N ASP A 276 -7.60 27.36 -6.85
CA ASP A 276 -7.40 25.95 -7.16
C ASP A 276 -6.74 25.22 -5.99
N VAL A 277 -6.83 23.89 -6.02
CA VAL A 277 -6.27 23.03 -4.98
C VAL A 277 -5.28 22.04 -5.58
N VAL A 278 -4.14 21.87 -4.91
CA VAL A 278 -3.08 20.95 -5.34
C VAL A 278 -2.85 19.92 -4.23
N PHE A 279 -2.99 18.64 -4.58
CA PHE A 279 -2.77 17.50 -3.71
C PHE A 279 -1.53 16.75 -4.17
N VAL A 280 -0.58 16.53 -3.26
CA VAL A 280 0.68 15.85 -3.58
C VAL A 280 0.77 14.55 -2.80
N THR A 281 0.95 13.44 -3.50
CA THR A 281 1.40 12.20 -2.87
C THR A 281 2.91 12.27 -2.67
N ASN A 282 3.35 12.68 -1.49
CA ASN A 282 4.77 12.91 -1.17
C ASN A 282 5.47 11.60 -0.78
N GLY A 283 6.29 11.07 -1.70
CA GLY A 283 6.97 9.78 -1.54
C GLY A 283 6.07 8.58 -1.88
N SER A 284 6.69 7.47 -2.25
CA SER A 284 6.00 6.23 -2.61
C SER A 284 6.85 5.01 -2.28
N MET A 285 6.23 3.98 -1.69
CA MET A 285 6.89 2.71 -1.36
C MET A 285 7.27 1.89 -2.60
N THR A 286 6.61 2.13 -3.73
CA THR A 286 6.92 1.48 -5.03
C THR A 286 7.61 2.45 -5.98
N ASP A 287 8.11 3.57 -5.46
CA ASP A 287 9.00 4.42 -6.23
C ASP A 287 10.31 3.68 -6.47
N ALA A 288 10.94 3.90 -7.63
CA ALA A 288 12.16 3.21 -8.04
C ALA A 288 12.07 1.66 -8.03
N LEU A 289 10.85 1.09 -8.04
CA LEU A 289 10.65 -0.35 -8.20
C LEU A 289 11.15 -0.79 -9.57
N SER A 290 11.99 -1.81 -9.58
CA SER A 290 12.46 -2.51 -10.78
C SER A 290 11.91 -3.94 -10.80
N LEU A 291 11.94 -4.56 -11.97
CA LEU A 291 11.50 -5.94 -12.16
C LEU A 291 12.63 -6.75 -12.77
N GLY A 292 12.89 -7.91 -12.20
CA GLY A 292 13.70 -8.95 -12.81
C GLY A 292 12.84 -9.90 -13.65
N SER A 293 13.37 -11.09 -13.89
CA SER A 293 12.70 -12.22 -14.51
C SER A 293 13.15 -13.53 -13.85
N MET A 294 12.69 -14.66 -14.37
CA MET A 294 13.15 -15.98 -13.92
C MET A 294 14.69 -16.17 -14.05
N THR A 295 15.33 -15.39 -14.94
CA THR A 295 16.77 -15.56 -15.27
C THR A 295 17.59 -14.30 -15.08
N GLU A 296 17.00 -13.21 -14.57
CA GLU A 296 17.67 -11.92 -14.41
C GLU A 296 17.19 -11.25 -13.14
N ALA A 297 18.12 -10.77 -12.31
CA ALA A 297 17.78 -10.07 -11.08
C ALA A 297 17.28 -8.65 -11.37
N PRO A 298 16.38 -8.09 -10.54
CA PRO A 298 16.00 -6.69 -10.63
C PRO A 298 17.18 -5.76 -10.30
N ASP A 299 17.22 -4.59 -10.95
CA ASP A 299 18.20 -3.54 -10.63
C ASP A 299 17.85 -2.84 -9.30
N LEU A 300 18.82 -2.58 -8.44
CA LEU A 300 18.60 -1.73 -7.26
C LEU A 300 18.80 -0.25 -7.62
N HIS A 301 17.78 0.57 -7.33
CA HIS A 301 17.83 2.01 -7.51
C HIS A 301 17.81 2.73 -6.15
N ASP A 302 18.68 3.72 -5.99
CA ASP A 302 18.87 4.42 -4.71
C ASP A 302 17.95 5.65 -4.52
N SER A 303 17.21 6.04 -5.56
CA SER A 303 16.34 7.22 -5.55
C SER A 303 15.16 7.03 -6.50
N GLY A 304 14.05 7.69 -6.16
CA GLY A 304 12.83 7.71 -6.95
C GLY A 304 12.27 9.11 -7.09
N THR A 305 11.55 9.33 -8.19
CA THR A 305 11.07 10.66 -8.61
C THR A 305 10.11 11.32 -7.60
N SER A 306 9.32 10.53 -6.86
CA SER A 306 8.41 11.07 -5.84
C SER A 306 9.16 11.58 -4.61
N PHE A 307 10.26 10.92 -4.23
CA PHE A 307 11.13 11.37 -3.14
C PHE A 307 12.01 12.54 -3.58
N GLU A 308 12.45 12.59 -4.83
CA GLU A 308 13.17 13.74 -5.39
C GLU A 308 12.31 15.00 -5.38
N LEU A 309 11.06 14.91 -5.82
CA LEU A 309 10.09 16.01 -5.72
C LEU A 309 9.91 16.44 -4.26
N TRP A 310 9.71 15.49 -3.34
CA TRP A 310 9.52 15.83 -1.93
C TRP A 310 10.76 16.50 -1.32
N LYS A 311 11.97 16.01 -1.62
CA LYS A 311 13.24 16.64 -1.19
C LYS A 311 13.35 18.08 -1.69
N ALA A 312 13.10 18.29 -2.98
CA ALA A 312 13.14 19.64 -3.56
C ALA A 312 12.17 20.60 -2.88
N LEU A 313 10.94 20.14 -2.56
CA LEU A 313 9.97 20.95 -1.83
C LEU A 313 10.38 21.21 -0.37
N ALA A 314 10.95 20.21 0.31
CA ALA A 314 11.35 20.32 1.71
C ALA A 314 12.59 21.21 1.91
N ASP A 315 13.47 21.32 0.91
CA ASP A 315 14.64 22.20 0.94
C ASP A 315 14.24 23.68 1.05
N ASP A 316 13.19 24.09 0.33
CA ASP A 316 12.65 25.45 0.38
C ASP A 316 11.64 25.65 1.52
N PHE A 317 10.95 24.57 1.93
CA PHE A 317 9.89 24.59 2.94
C PHE A 317 10.08 23.47 3.99
N PRO A 318 10.91 23.70 5.02
CA PRO A 318 11.24 22.69 6.03
C PRO A 318 10.05 22.08 6.77
N GLU A 319 8.91 22.78 6.83
CA GLU A 319 7.66 22.28 7.41
C GLU A 319 7.01 21.16 6.59
N PHE A 320 7.41 20.94 5.32
CA PHE A 320 6.94 19.82 4.50
C PHE A 320 7.59 18.49 4.88
N GLY A 321 8.41 18.47 5.93
CA GLY A 321 8.95 17.26 6.52
C GLY A 321 10.39 16.99 6.09
N ARG A 322 10.89 15.81 6.49
CA ARG A 322 12.29 15.40 6.28
C ARG A 322 12.32 14.11 5.44
N PRO A 323 12.19 14.19 4.10
CA PRO A 323 12.14 12.99 3.24
C PRO A 323 13.32 12.03 3.40
N SER A 324 14.51 12.54 3.74
CA SER A 324 15.73 11.74 3.90
C SER A 324 15.60 10.62 4.95
N VAL A 325 14.78 10.81 6.00
CA VAL A 325 14.57 9.77 7.02
C VAL A 325 13.86 8.53 6.48
N PHE A 326 13.24 8.63 5.31
CA PHE A 326 12.55 7.53 4.62
C PHE A 326 13.29 7.08 3.36
N ALA A 327 13.83 8.03 2.60
CA ALA A 327 14.35 7.79 1.25
C ALA A 327 15.82 7.33 1.20
N ASP A 328 16.65 7.77 2.16
CA ASP A 328 18.11 7.65 2.04
C ASP A 328 18.67 6.40 2.72
N HIS A 329 17.79 5.52 3.18
CA HIS A 329 18.10 4.33 3.97
C HIS A 329 17.61 3.05 3.29
N VAL A 330 17.92 2.88 2.01
CA VAL A 330 17.49 1.74 1.18
C VAL A 330 17.74 0.37 1.83
N PRO A 331 18.88 0.08 2.49
CA PRO A 331 19.07 -1.18 3.20
C PRO A 331 18.06 -1.43 4.35
N GLU A 332 17.51 -0.37 4.94
CA GLU A 332 16.56 -0.42 6.05
C GLU A 332 15.08 -0.39 5.59
N SER A 333 14.83 -0.08 4.31
CA SER A 333 13.47 0.04 3.74
C SER A 333 13.15 -0.97 2.64
N LYS A 334 14.17 -1.59 2.04
CA LYS A 334 13.98 -2.59 0.98
C LYS A 334 13.58 -3.96 1.54
N TRP A 335 12.82 -4.65 0.71
CA TRP A 335 12.53 -6.09 0.79
C TRP A 335 12.13 -6.51 -0.63
N GLU A 336 12.24 -7.80 -0.94
CA GLU A 336 12.02 -8.30 -2.29
C GLU A 336 10.75 -9.15 -2.34
N SER A 337 9.99 -9.02 -3.43
CA SER A 337 8.82 -9.87 -3.69
C SER A 337 8.89 -10.51 -5.07
N PHE A 338 8.17 -11.61 -5.24
CA PHE A 338 8.05 -12.32 -6.49
C PHE A 338 6.63 -12.82 -6.69
N THR A 339 6.26 -13.01 -7.96
CA THR A 339 4.98 -13.59 -8.35
C THR A 339 5.28 -14.82 -9.22
N LEU A 340 4.83 -15.98 -8.78
CA LEU A 340 4.92 -17.23 -9.53
C LEU A 340 3.67 -17.40 -10.38
N THR A 341 3.85 -17.57 -11.69
CA THR A 341 2.77 -17.94 -12.62
C THR A 341 2.98 -19.38 -13.05
N LEU A 342 2.07 -20.26 -12.63
CA LEU A 342 2.19 -21.71 -12.75
C LEU A 342 1.16 -22.22 -13.75
N ARG A 343 1.61 -23.04 -14.71
CA ARG A 343 0.73 -23.75 -15.68
C ARG A 343 0.46 -25.20 -15.26
N GLU A 344 1.24 -25.71 -14.32
CA GLU A 344 1.11 -27.05 -13.77
C GLU A 344 0.77 -26.93 -12.27
N PRO A 345 -0.19 -27.71 -11.76
CA PRO A 345 -0.68 -27.55 -10.41
C PRO A 345 0.26 -28.14 -9.35
N ASP A 346 1.23 -28.98 -9.72
CA ASP A 346 2.07 -29.77 -8.81
C ASP A 346 2.66 -28.97 -7.64
N PHE A 347 3.19 -27.77 -7.91
CA PHE A 347 3.73 -26.92 -6.85
C PHE A 347 2.63 -26.37 -5.93
N LEU A 348 1.49 -25.95 -6.49
CA LEU A 348 0.36 -25.50 -5.69
C LEU A 348 -0.22 -26.66 -4.86
N GLU A 349 -0.36 -27.84 -5.43
CA GLU A 349 -0.82 -29.05 -4.75
C GLU A 349 0.11 -29.41 -3.59
N HIS A 350 1.42 -29.31 -3.80
CA HIS A 350 2.40 -29.51 -2.72
C HIS A 350 2.28 -28.45 -1.62
N VAL A 351 2.06 -27.18 -1.98
CA VAL A 351 1.81 -26.12 -1.00
C VAL A 351 0.56 -26.46 -0.17
N VAL A 352 -0.55 -26.84 -0.81
CA VAL A 352 -1.79 -27.24 -0.12
C VAL A 352 -1.57 -28.47 0.78
N GLU A 353 -0.79 -29.46 0.34
CA GLU A 353 -0.46 -30.65 1.14
C GLU A 353 0.32 -30.28 2.41
N VAL A 354 1.34 -29.42 2.27
CA VAL A 354 2.19 -28.99 3.38
C VAL A 354 1.44 -28.09 4.35
N THR A 355 0.68 -27.11 3.84
CA THR A 355 -0.04 -26.16 4.68
C THR A 355 -1.33 -26.74 5.26
N ARG A 356 -1.91 -27.75 4.57
CA ARG A 356 -3.24 -28.31 4.81
C ARG A 356 -4.37 -27.32 4.56
N GLU A 357 -4.12 -26.34 3.70
CA GLU A 357 -5.03 -25.22 3.46
C GLU A 357 -5.28 -25.00 1.97
N GLU A 358 -6.55 -24.82 1.62
CA GLU A 358 -6.94 -24.38 0.28
C GLU A 358 -6.48 -22.93 0.01
N PRO A 359 -6.31 -22.53 -1.27
CA PRO A 359 -6.08 -21.15 -1.67
C PRO A 359 -7.11 -20.17 -1.09
N GLY A 360 -6.64 -19.02 -0.60
CA GLY A 360 -7.49 -17.97 -0.02
C GLY A 360 -7.22 -17.70 1.46
N ASN A 361 -6.47 -18.56 2.11
CA ASN A 361 -6.02 -18.37 3.48
C ASN A 361 -4.83 -17.38 3.57
N ALA A 362 -4.33 -17.19 4.78
CA ALA A 362 -3.32 -16.16 5.04
C ALA A 362 -1.91 -16.54 4.56
N LEU A 363 -0.94 -15.67 4.84
CA LEU A 363 0.46 -15.94 4.51
C LEU A 363 1.02 -17.09 5.36
N VAL A 364 1.94 -17.84 4.75
CA VAL A 364 2.74 -18.90 5.37
C VAL A 364 4.17 -18.40 5.43
N THR A 365 4.77 -18.41 6.61
CA THR A 365 6.15 -17.96 6.85
C THR A 365 7.05 -19.14 7.17
N PHE A 366 8.22 -19.18 6.56
CA PHE A 366 9.26 -20.18 6.83
C PHE A 366 10.26 -19.63 7.85
N THR A 367 10.19 -20.07 9.10
CA THR A 367 10.96 -19.46 10.20
C THR A 367 12.45 -19.73 10.14
N GLU A 368 12.85 -20.86 9.54
CA GLU A 368 14.25 -21.25 9.33
C GLU A 368 14.84 -20.65 8.04
N SER A 369 14.07 -19.85 7.30
CA SER A 369 14.59 -19.16 6.11
C SER A 369 15.40 -17.94 6.54
N ASN A 370 16.64 -17.85 6.07
CA ASN A 370 17.48 -16.67 6.31
C ASN A 370 16.89 -15.39 5.69
N TRP A 371 16.04 -15.51 4.66
CA TRP A 371 15.31 -14.37 4.08
C TRP A 371 14.09 -13.96 4.91
N LEU A 372 13.73 -14.74 5.93
CA LEU A 372 12.41 -14.74 6.56
C LEU A 372 11.29 -14.74 5.51
N LEU A 373 11.41 -15.71 4.59
CA LEU A 373 10.54 -15.85 3.42
C LEU A 373 9.10 -16.14 3.85
N SER A 374 8.15 -15.52 3.15
CA SER A 374 6.73 -15.86 3.25
C SER A 374 6.08 -15.98 1.88
N ILE A 375 5.07 -16.84 1.76
CA ILE A 375 4.24 -17.00 0.56
C ILE A 375 2.76 -16.78 0.87
N VAL A 376 2.00 -16.36 -0.13
CA VAL A 376 0.56 -16.14 -0.10
C VAL A 376 -0.06 -16.79 -1.33
N THR A 377 -0.95 -17.75 -1.07
CA THR A 377 -1.79 -18.36 -2.08
C THR A 377 -3.19 -17.78 -1.96
N ALA A 378 -3.47 -16.70 -2.71
CA ALA A 378 -4.80 -16.09 -2.72
C ALA A 378 -5.83 -17.00 -3.38
N VAL A 379 -7.13 -16.70 -3.20
CA VAL A 379 -8.20 -17.35 -3.96
C VAL A 379 -7.92 -17.22 -5.46
N GLN A 380 -8.11 -18.31 -6.20
CA GLN A 380 -7.85 -18.38 -7.63
C GLN A 380 -9.19 -18.32 -8.39
N PRO A 381 -9.28 -17.58 -9.50
CA PRO A 381 -8.25 -16.72 -10.09
C PRO A 381 -7.99 -15.45 -9.26
N HIS A 382 -6.72 -15.03 -9.17
CA HIS A 382 -6.32 -13.79 -8.49
C HIS A 382 -6.29 -12.57 -9.42
N PHE A 383 -6.19 -12.78 -10.73
CA PHE A 383 -6.32 -11.73 -11.75
C PHE A 383 -7.59 -11.94 -12.56
N ALA A 384 -8.26 -10.86 -12.96
CA ALA A 384 -9.51 -10.97 -13.72
C ALA A 384 -9.32 -11.65 -15.09
N ASN A 385 -8.11 -11.60 -15.66
CA ASN A 385 -7.73 -12.25 -16.91
C ASN A 385 -6.98 -13.59 -16.72
N GLN A 386 -6.95 -14.15 -15.50
CA GLN A 386 -6.27 -15.42 -15.22
C GLN A 386 -7.11 -16.62 -15.67
N PRO A 387 -6.59 -17.47 -16.58
CA PRO A 387 -7.26 -18.70 -16.98
C PRO A 387 -7.38 -19.73 -15.84
N ASP A 388 -8.37 -20.61 -15.94
CA ASP A 388 -8.63 -21.66 -14.93
C ASP A 388 -7.48 -22.68 -14.80
N ASP A 389 -6.66 -22.87 -15.83
CA ASP A 389 -5.50 -23.78 -15.82
C ASP A 389 -4.20 -23.10 -15.34
N VAL A 390 -4.23 -21.78 -15.12
CA VAL A 390 -3.10 -21.03 -14.56
C VAL A 390 -3.32 -20.75 -13.08
N LYS A 391 -2.25 -20.80 -12.29
CA LYS A 391 -2.25 -20.49 -10.86
C LYS A 391 -1.21 -19.42 -10.55
N VAL A 392 -1.53 -18.58 -9.57
CA VAL A 392 -0.65 -17.51 -9.13
C VAL A 392 -0.39 -17.61 -7.64
N ILE A 393 0.88 -17.59 -7.27
CA ILE A 393 1.35 -17.51 -5.88
C ILE A 393 2.23 -16.26 -5.75
N TRP A 394 2.07 -15.52 -4.67
CA TRP A 394 2.92 -14.38 -4.36
C TRP A 394 3.82 -14.70 -3.18
N GLY A 395 5.04 -14.17 -3.15
CA GLY A 395 5.95 -14.35 -2.02
C GLY A 395 6.89 -13.17 -1.86
N TYR A 396 7.52 -13.07 -0.69
CA TYR A 396 8.47 -12.02 -0.38
C TYR A 396 9.43 -12.42 0.75
N GLY A 397 10.61 -11.82 0.78
CA GLY A 397 11.62 -11.98 1.82
C GLY A 397 11.96 -10.64 2.47
N LEU A 398 12.02 -10.60 3.80
CA LEU A 398 12.36 -9.39 4.57
C LEU A 398 13.86 -9.12 4.66
N PHE A 399 14.68 -10.14 4.41
CA PHE A 399 16.15 -10.06 4.44
C PHE A 399 16.77 -10.59 3.14
N PRO A 400 16.53 -9.94 1.99
CA PRO A 400 16.97 -10.45 0.67
C PRO A 400 18.51 -10.47 0.50
N GLU A 401 19.25 -9.76 1.35
CA GLU A 401 20.72 -9.74 1.34
C GLU A 401 21.34 -10.98 2.02
N GLU A 402 20.56 -11.68 2.84
CA GLU A 402 21.05 -12.87 3.53
C GLU A 402 21.24 -14.02 2.55
N ARG A 403 22.13 -14.96 2.88
CA ARG A 403 22.29 -16.15 2.05
C ARG A 403 21.11 -17.09 2.30
N GLY A 404 20.34 -17.38 1.25
CA GLY A 404 19.20 -18.31 1.28
C GLY A 404 19.53 -19.73 1.67
#